data_AF-A0AAN6RWC4-F1
#
_entry.id   AF-A0AAN6RWC4-F1
#
_cell.length_a   1.000
_cell.length_b   1.000
_cell.length_c   1.000
_cell.angle_alpha   90.00
_cell.angle_beta   90.00
_cell.angle_gamma   90.00
#
_symmetry.space_group_name_H-M   'P 1'
#
loop_
_entity.id
_entity.type
_entity.pdbx_description
1 polymer ?
#
loop_
_entity_poly.entity_id
_entity_poly.type
_entity_poly.pdbx_seq_one_letter_code
_entity_poly.pdbx_strand_id
1 'polypeptide(L)'
;MPEGMLVQLDEFRRLLSQALNAPTPFRVVHGDGELDNYHLSGDKIMIVDLELVGKGSASERKMSSFVQGEVDHLAKYYRVLQYHYWETGLIAVDDE
;
A
#
# COMPACT_ATOMS: atom_id res chain seq x y z
N MET A 1 -2.28 -7.33 -15.12
CA MET A 1 -3.14 -6.14 -14.94
C MET A 1 -2.59 -5.08 -15.89
N PRO A 2 -3.42 -4.39 -16.69
CA PRO A 2 -2.99 -3.25 -17.49
C PRO A 2 -2.41 -2.13 -16.61
N GLU A 3 -1.48 -1.32 -17.14
CA GLU A 3 -1.04 -0.11 -16.44
C GLU A 3 -2.24 0.82 -16.18
N GLY A 4 -2.32 1.39 -14.97
CA GLY A 4 -3.41 2.31 -14.58
C GLY A 4 -4.70 1.64 -14.09
N MET A 5 -4.78 0.30 -14.11
CA MET A 5 -5.95 -0.42 -13.57
C MET A 5 -6.12 -0.13 -12.08
N LEU A 6 -7.30 0.39 -11.72
CA LEU A 6 -7.68 0.61 -10.33
C LEU A 6 -8.04 -0.71 -9.66
N VAL A 7 -7.51 -0.93 -8.46
CA VAL A 7 -7.95 -1.99 -7.56
C VAL A 7 -9.07 -1.48 -6.66
N GLN A 8 -10.02 -2.35 -6.34
CA GLN A 8 -11.04 -2.07 -5.34
C GLN A 8 -10.39 -1.85 -3.97
N LEU A 9 -11.00 -1.02 -3.12
CA LEU A 9 -10.41 -0.62 -1.84
C LEU A 9 -10.13 -1.82 -0.91
N ASP A 10 -11.02 -2.79 -0.84
CA ASP A 10 -10.85 -3.98 0.00
C ASP A 10 -9.69 -4.85 -0.50
N GLU A 11 -9.58 -4.98 -1.83
CA GLU A 11 -8.48 -5.70 -2.46
C GLU A 11 -7.15 -4.98 -2.25
N PHE A 12 -7.12 -3.66 -2.40
CA PHE A 12 -5.97 -2.84 -2.08
C PHE A 12 -5.50 -3.04 -0.64
N ARG A 13 -6.42 -2.97 0.33
CA ARG A 13 -6.12 -3.21 1.76
C ARG A 13 -5.55 -4.59 2.00
N ARG A 14 -6.11 -5.62 1.35
CA ARG A 14 -5.63 -7.00 1.44
C ARG A 14 -4.21 -7.13 0.91
N LEU A 15 -3.94 -6.64 -0.30
CA LEU A 15 -2.63 -6.69 -0.95
C LEU A 15 -1.56 -5.94 -0.15
N LEU A 16 -1.91 -4.74 0.33
CA LEU A 16 -1.00 -3.90 1.09
C LEU A 16 -0.66 -4.51 2.45
N SER A 17 -1.66 -5.08 3.14
CA SER A 17 -1.45 -5.82 4.39
C SER A 17 -0.52 -7.02 4.17
N GLN A 18 -0.68 -7.77 3.08
CA GLN A 18 0.23 -8.88 2.77
C GLN A 18 1.66 -8.40 2.52
N ALA A 19 1.83 -7.33 1.74
CA ALA A 19 3.14 -6.77 1.43
C ALA A 19 3.85 -6.24 2.67
N LEU A 20 3.16 -5.46 3.51
CA LEU A 20 3.73 -4.87 4.74
C LEU A 20 3.98 -5.91 5.84
N ASN A 21 3.26 -7.03 5.86
CA ASN A 21 3.53 -8.13 6.78
C ASN A 21 4.70 -9.01 6.34
N ALA A 22 5.00 -9.11 5.03
CA ALA A 22 6.09 -9.95 4.52
C ALA A 22 7.48 -9.69 5.14
N PRO A 23 7.93 -8.43 5.39
CA PRO A 23 9.22 -8.16 6.01
C PRO A 23 9.23 -8.31 7.55
N THR A 24 8.06 -8.46 8.19
CA THR A 24 7.95 -8.51 9.65
C THR A 24 8.75 -9.65 10.32
N PRO A 25 8.89 -10.86 9.75
CA PRO A 25 9.76 -11.89 10.35
C PRO A 25 11.23 -11.48 10.44
N PHE A 26 11.67 -10.54 9.60
CA PHE A 26 13.02 -9.96 9.62
C PHE A 26 13.13 -8.73 10.54
N ARG A 27 12.06 -8.40 11.26
CA ARG A 27 11.94 -7.20 12.10
C ARG A 27 12.19 -5.90 11.33
N VAL A 28 11.85 -5.92 10.05
CA VAL A 28 11.91 -4.78 9.15
C VAL A 28 10.49 -4.24 8.98
N VAL A 29 10.40 -2.92 9.05
CA VAL A 29 9.18 -2.17 8.85
C VAL A 29 9.48 -1.08 7.83
N HIS A 30 8.64 -0.97 6.80
CA HIS A 30 8.75 0.08 5.80
C HIS A 30 8.39 1.42 6.44
N GLY A 31 9.32 2.37 6.41
CA GLY A 31 9.19 3.67 7.06
C GLY A 31 8.69 4.77 6.13
N ASP A 32 8.59 4.49 4.83
CA ASP A 32 8.10 5.43 3.84
C ASP A 32 6.68 5.08 3.37
N GLY A 33 5.73 5.91 3.78
CA GLY A 33 4.30 5.72 3.57
C GLY A 33 3.75 6.33 2.29
N GLU A 34 4.58 6.59 1.27
CA GLU A 34 4.13 7.18 0.00
C GLU A 34 3.61 6.10 -0.99
N LEU A 35 2.51 6.39 -1.71
CA LEU A 35 1.80 5.38 -2.52
C LEU A 35 2.58 4.92 -3.76
N ASP A 36 3.46 5.76 -4.28
CA ASP A 36 4.38 5.44 -5.39
C ASP A 36 5.45 4.41 -5.01
N ASN A 37 5.70 4.18 -3.72
CA ASN A 37 6.56 3.10 -3.24
C ASN A 37 5.93 1.70 -3.31
N TYR A 38 4.69 1.58 -3.78
CA TYR A 38 3.93 0.32 -3.83
C TYR A 38 3.51 -0.02 -5.25
N HIS A 39 4.22 -0.96 -5.88
CA HIS A 39 3.96 -1.36 -7.25
C HIS A 39 3.10 -2.63 -7.31
N LEU A 40 1.99 -2.57 -8.03
CA LEU A 40 1.19 -3.75 -8.34
C LEU A 40 1.93 -4.62 -9.37
N SER A 41 2.30 -5.84 -8.99
CA SER A 41 2.93 -6.83 -9.85
C SER A 41 2.11 -8.11 -9.83
N GLY A 42 1.23 -8.25 -10.83
CA GLY A 42 0.25 -9.34 -10.87
C GLY A 42 -0.78 -9.22 -9.74
N ASP A 43 -0.81 -10.22 -8.85
CA ASP A 43 -1.70 -10.31 -7.69
C ASP A 43 -1.00 -9.93 -6.37
N LYS A 44 0.12 -9.19 -6.46
CA LYS A 44 0.97 -8.82 -5.32
C LYS A 44 1.39 -7.36 -5.40
N ILE A 45 1.72 -6.80 -4.25
CA ILE A 45 2.41 -5.51 -4.15
C ILE A 45 3.90 -5.76 -3.88
N MET A 46 4.73 -5.15 -4.72
CA MET A 46 6.16 -5.03 -4.49
C MET A 46 6.41 -3.68 -3.81
N ILE A 47 7.04 -3.72 -2.63
CA ILE A 47 7.49 -2.53 -1.91
C ILE A 47 8.86 -2.14 -2.45
N VAL A 48 9.01 -0.89 -2.89
CA VAL A 48 10.29 -0.31 -3.33
C VAL A 48 10.74 0.77 -2.34
N ASP A 49 11.85 1.43 -2.66
CA ASP A 49 12.43 2.52 -1.88
C ASP A 49 12.68 2.21 -0.39
N LEU A 50 13.47 1.16 -0.16
CA LEU A 50 13.78 0.65 1.18
C LEU A 50 14.85 1.46 1.94
N GLU A 51 15.14 2.70 1.51
CA GLU A 51 16.16 3.52 2.16
C GLU A 51 15.74 3.97 3.56
N LEU A 52 14.43 4.14 3.78
CA LEU A 52 13.81 4.43 5.08
C LEU A 52 13.16 3.18 5.67
N VAL A 53 13.95 2.35 6.34
CA VAL A 53 13.45 1.19 7.08
C VAL A 53 13.67 1.31 8.58
N GLY A 54 12.61 1.06 9.36
CA GLY A 54 12.72 0.85 10.79
C GLY A 54 13.24 -0.56 11.07
N LYS A 55 14.46 -0.68 11.62
CA LYS A 55 14.94 -1.95 12.21
C LYS A 55 14.42 -2.03 13.64
N GLY A 56 13.33 -2.76 13.82
CA GLY A 56 12.58 -2.76 15.08
C GLY A 56 13.02 -3.87 16.02
N SER A 57 13.59 -3.52 17.17
CA SER A 57 13.51 -4.34 18.39
C SER A 57 12.08 -4.38 18.98
N ALA A 58 11.06 -4.15 18.16
CA ALA A 58 9.67 -4.02 18.54
C ALA A 58 9.04 -5.41 18.73
N SER A 59 8.10 -5.51 19.66
CA SER A 59 7.30 -6.73 19.81
C SER A 59 6.41 -6.95 18.60
N GLU A 60 6.04 -8.21 18.32
CA GLU A 60 5.13 -8.58 17.23
C GLU A 60 3.84 -7.74 17.26
N ARG A 61 3.26 -7.53 18.45
CA ARG A 61 2.08 -6.68 18.64
C ARG A 61 2.28 -5.23 18.14
N LYS A 62 3.44 -4.64 18.40
CA LYS A 62 3.76 -3.28 17.92
C LYS A 62 3.91 -3.25 16.41
N MET A 63 4.53 -4.27 15.83
CA MET A 63 4.67 -4.40 14.38
C MET A 63 3.31 -4.60 13.70
N SER A 64 2.44 -5.48 14.22
CA SER A 64 1.07 -5.64 13.69
C SER A 64 0.26 -4.35 13.79
N SER A 65 0.39 -3.61 14.91
CA SER A 65 -0.28 -2.31 15.06
C SER A 65 0.25 -1.27 14.07
N PHE A 66 1.55 -1.29 13.78
CA PHE A 66 2.15 -0.42 12.77
C PHE A 66 1.62 -0.75 11.38
N VAL A 67 1.68 -2.03 10.98
CA VAL A 67 1.18 -2.47 9.66
C VAL A 67 -0.28 -2.08 9.47
N GLN A 68 -1.12 -2.28 10.49
CA GLN A 68 -2.53 -1.88 10.41
C GLN A 68 -2.69 -0.37 10.23
N GLY A 69 -1.92 0.44 10.96
CA GLY A 69 -1.91 1.90 10.84
C GLY A 69 -1.52 2.37 9.43
N GLU A 70 -0.48 1.77 8.86
CA GLU A 70 -0.03 2.08 7.49
C GLU A 70 -1.06 1.67 6.44
N VAL A 71 -1.66 0.48 6.58
CA VAL A 71 -2.74 0.04 5.68
C VAL A 71 -3.91 1.02 5.71
N ASP A 72 -4.30 1.50 6.90
CA ASP A 72 -5.38 2.47 7.06
C ASP A 72 -5.03 3.84 6.48
N HIS A 73 -3.80 4.30 6.69
CA HIS A 73 -3.29 5.55 6.15
C HIS A 73 -3.28 5.54 4.61
N LEU A 74 -2.63 4.55 4.02
CA LEU A 74 -2.49 4.40 2.57
C LEU A 74 -3.83 4.15 1.88
N ALA A 75 -4.71 3.34 2.47
CA ALA A 75 -6.05 3.13 1.93
C ALA A 75 -6.88 4.42 1.90
N LYS A 76 -6.73 5.28 2.91
CA LYS A 76 -7.36 6.60 2.92
C LYS A 76 -6.81 7.48 1.80
N TYR A 77 -5.50 7.55 1.63
CA TYR A 77 -4.86 8.34 0.57
C TYR A 77 -5.25 7.85 -0.82
N TYR A 78 -5.25 6.52 -1.03
CA TYR A 78 -5.65 5.91 -2.29
C TYR A 78 -7.07 6.33 -2.69
N ARG A 79 -8.02 6.28 -1.74
CA ARG A 79 -9.39 6.74 -1.98
C ARG A 79 -9.48 8.23 -2.31
N VAL A 80 -8.70 9.07 -1.63
CA VAL A 80 -8.67 10.52 -1.89
C VAL A 80 -8.14 10.79 -3.30
N LEU A 81 -7.08 10.11 -3.72
CA LEU A 81 -6.51 10.27 -5.07
C LEU A 81 -7.47 9.76 -6.15
N GLN A 82 -8.11 8.61 -5.95
CA GLN A 82 -9.17 8.15 -6.85
C GLN A 82 -10.30 9.18 -6.99
N TYR A 83 -10.76 9.75 -5.87
CA TYR A 83 -11.80 10.77 -5.92
C TYR A 83 -11.31 12.03 -6.67
N HIS A 84 -10.10 12.48 -6.39
CA HIS A 84 -9.51 13.65 -7.03
C HIS A 84 -9.37 13.49 -8.55
N TYR A 85 -8.82 12.36 -9.01
CA TYR A 85 -8.68 12.12 -10.43
C TYR A 85 -10.05 11.94 -11.11
N TRP A 86 -11.06 11.38 -10.40
CA TRP A 86 -12.43 11.27 -10.90
C TRP A 86 -13.03 12.66 -11.15
N GLU A 87 -12.95 13.56 -10.17
CA GLU A 87 -13.50 14.92 -10.28
C GLU A 87 -12.77 15.77 -11.33
N THR A 88 -11.46 15.58 -11.48
CA THR A 88 -10.64 16.38 -12.40
C THR A 88 -10.61 15.83 -13.83
N GLY A 89 -11.25 14.69 -14.10
CA GLY A 89 -11.34 14.09 -15.44
C GLY A 89 -10.06 13.36 -15.89
N LEU A 90 -9.21 12.94 -14.95
CA LEU A 90 -7.94 12.26 -15.19
C LEU A 90 -7.99 10.75 -14.88
N ILE A 91 -9.16 10.18 -14.58
CA ILE A 91 -9.31 8.72 -14.48
C ILE A 91 -9.71 8.15 -15.83
N ALA A 92 -8.87 7.26 -16.35
CA ALA A 92 -9.29 6.23 -17.29
C ALA A 92 -10.27 5.32 -16.55
N VAL A 93 -11.56 5.57 -16.76
CA VAL A 93 -12.61 4.60 -16.46
C VAL A 93 -12.67 3.72 -17.71
N ASP A 94 -12.23 2.47 -17.59
CA ASP A 94 -12.57 1.47 -18.59
C ASP A 94 -14.09 1.27 -18.50
N ASP A 95 -14.82 1.83 -19.45
CA ASP A 95 -16.22 1.50 -19.70
C ASP A 95 -16.25 0.11 -20.39
N GLU A 96 -16.97 -0.85 -19.78
CA GLU A 96 -17.29 -2.16 -20.38
C GLU A 96 -18.09 -2.04 -21.68
#